data_AF-A0A7G9TAF9-F1
#
_entry.id   AF-A0A7G9TAF9-F1
#
_cell.length_a   1.000
_cell.length_b   1.000
_cell.length_c   1.000
_cell.angle_alpha   90.00
_cell.angle_beta   90.00
_cell.angle_gamma   90.00
#
_symmetry.space_group_name_H-M   'P 1'
#
loop_
_entity.id
_entity.type
_entity.pdbx_description
1 polymer ?
#
loop_
_entity_poly.entity_id
_entity_poly.type
_entity_poly.pdbx_seq_one_letter_code
_entity_poly.pdbx_strand_id
1 'polypeptide(L)'
;MSAAPALDDLFAQLDAMRHALHAGDLEDVERLLNRHDHDVRAFLHADDGRAAGCDDLASLLRAQLELQKTMQDAREQARIRMHASQRADRAARAYLSVVEG
;
A
#
# COMPACT_ATOMS: atom_id res chain seq x y z
N MET A 1 -26.03 -14.43 4.42
CA MET A 1 -24.64 -14.89 4.65
C MET A 1 -23.83 -14.39 3.47
N SER A 2 -22.87 -13.48 3.67
CA SER A 2 -21.94 -13.16 2.58
C SER A 2 -21.12 -14.40 2.29
N ALA A 3 -21.05 -14.78 1.02
CA ALA A 3 -20.12 -15.81 0.58
C ALA A 3 -18.70 -15.38 0.95
N ALA A 4 -17.85 -16.33 1.36
CA ALA A 4 -16.45 -16.05 1.56
C ALA A 4 -15.82 -15.58 0.24
N PRO A 5 -14.86 -14.64 0.28
CA PRO A 5 -14.17 -14.18 -0.93
C PRO A 5 -13.38 -15.33 -1.56
N ALA A 6 -13.33 -15.37 -2.89
CA ALA A 6 -12.49 -16.32 -3.60
C ALA A 6 -11.01 -15.87 -3.57
N LEU A 7 -10.09 -16.79 -3.84
CA LEU A 7 -8.66 -16.46 -3.92
C LEU A 7 -8.37 -15.39 -4.98
N ASP A 8 -9.05 -15.45 -6.13
CA ASP A 8 -8.93 -14.46 -7.20
C ASP A 8 -9.35 -13.05 -6.76
N ASP A 9 -10.34 -12.95 -5.86
CA ASP A 9 -10.76 -11.65 -5.30
C ASP A 9 -9.62 -11.03 -4.47
N LEU A 10 -8.88 -11.85 -3.72
CA LEU A 10 -7.74 -11.39 -2.92
C LEU A 10 -6.62 -10.85 -3.81
N PHE A 11 -6.33 -11.51 -4.94
CA PHE A 11 -5.36 -11.01 -5.91
C PHE A 11 -5.85 -9.72 -6.59
N ALA A 12 -7.13 -9.64 -6.96
CA ALA A 12 -7.71 -8.43 -7.54
C ALA A 12 -7.62 -7.23 -6.57
N GLN A 13 -7.80 -7.46 -5.27
CA GLN A 13 -7.63 -6.42 -4.25
C GLN A 13 -6.18 -5.93 -4.13
N LEU A 14 -5.19 -6.84 -4.24
CA LEU A 14 -3.77 -6.47 -4.27
C LEU A 14 -3.43 -5.62 -5.50
N ASP A 15 -4.00 -5.94 -6.66
CA ASP A 15 -3.83 -5.14 -7.87
C ASP A 15 -4.49 -3.76 -7.75
N ALA A 16 -5.71 -3.71 -7.20
CA ALA A 16 -6.40 -2.45 -6.93
C ALA A 16 -5.58 -1.54 -5.97
N MET A 17 -5.01 -2.12 -4.90
CA MET A 17 -4.12 -1.37 -4.00
C MET A 17 -2.88 -0.84 -4.71
N ARG A 18 -2.28 -1.63 -5.61
CA ARG A 18 -1.14 -1.17 -6.42
C ARG A 18 -1.52 -0.01 -7.33
N HIS A 19 -2.69 -0.05 -7.95
CA HIS A 19 -3.19 1.04 -8.79
C HIS A 19 -3.46 2.32 -7.98
N ALA A 20 -4.14 2.20 -6.84
CA ALA A 20 -4.40 3.34 -5.94
C ALA A 20 -3.10 3.96 -5.41
N LEU A 21 -2.12 3.13 -5.03
CA LEU A 21 -0.80 3.59 -4.60
C LEU A 21 -0.07 4.35 -5.72
N HIS A 22 -0.17 3.88 -6.97
CA HIS A 22 0.42 4.57 -8.12
C HIS A 22 -0.26 5.91 -8.43
N ALA A 23 -1.59 5.98 -8.24
CA ALA A 23 -2.37 7.21 -8.36
C ALA A 23 -2.13 8.20 -7.20
N GLY A 24 -1.51 7.75 -6.10
CA GLY A 24 -1.33 8.54 -4.88
C GLY A 24 -2.60 8.66 -4.03
N ASP A 25 -3.62 7.84 -4.29
CA ASP A 25 -4.87 7.81 -3.55
C ASP A 25 -4.71 6.98 -2.26
N LEU A 26 -4.12 7.61 -1.24
CA LEU A 26 -3.78 6.93 0.01
C LEU A 26 -5.01 6.56 0.85
N GLU A 27 -6.11 7.33 0.74
CA GLU A 27 -7.36 7.02 1.43
C GLU A 27 -7.97 5.73 0.87
N ASP A 28 -7.94 5.56 -0.46
CA ASP A 28 -8.40 4.33 -1.07
C ASP A 28 -7.50 3.13 -0.75
N VAL A 29 -6.17 3.33 -0.73
CA VAL A 29 -5.21 2.30 -0.29
C VAL A 29 -5.53 1.81 1.13
N GLU A 30 -5.79 2.72 2.08
CA GLU A 30 -6.12 2.35 3.46
C GLU A 30 -7.42 1.55 3.54
N ARG A 31 -8.46 2.00 2.82
CA ARG A 31 -9.73 1.30 2.76
C ARG A 31 -9.59 -0.11 2.17
N LEU A 32 -8.87 -0.23 1.06
CA LEU A 32 -8.63 -1.51 0.39
C LEU A 32 -7.80 -2.45 1.25
N LEU A 33 -6.80 -1.94 1.99
CA LEU A 33 -5.97 -2.75 2.88
C LEU A 33 -6.77 -3.33 4.04
N ASN A 34 -7.64 -2.52 4.67
CA ASN A 34 -8.52 -2.98 5.74
C ASN A 34 -9.50 -4.05 5.25
N ARG A 35 -10.07 -3.85 4.05
CA ARG A 35 -10.91 -4.86 3.42
C ARG A 35 -10.13 -6.14 3.12
N HIS A 36 -8.92 -6.02 2.60
CA HIS A 36 -8.09 -7.18 2.24
C HIS A 36 -7.70 -8.01 3.46
N ASP A 37 -7.32 -7.40 4.59
CA ASP A 37 -7.05 -8.16 5.82
C ASP A 37 -8.30 -8.92 6.31
N HIS A 38 -9.48 -8.29 6.24
CA HIS A 38 -10.73 -8.95 6.58
C HIS A 38 -11.02 -10.14 5.64
N ASP A 39 -10.90 -9.92 4.33
CA ASP A 39 -11.21 -10.89 3.29
C ASP A 39 -10.22 -12.08 3.30
N VAL A 40 -8.93 -11.85 3.57
CA VAL A 40 -7.94 -12.91 3.76
C VAL A 40 -8.31 -13.81 4.94
N ARG A 41 -8.68 -13.22 6.09
CA ARG A 41 -9.11 -14.01 7.25
C ARG A 41 -10.38 -14.81 6.95
N ALA A 42 -11.34 -14.21 6.27
CA ALA A 42 -12.56 -14.88 5.85
C ALA A 42 -12.28 -16.05 4.90
N PHE A 43 -11.40 -15.85 3.91
CA PHE A 43 -10.97 -16.90 2.98
C PHE A 43 -10.31 -18.07 3.71
N LEU A 44 -9.33 -17.82 4.58
CA LEU A 44 -8.62 -18.87 5.33
C LEU A 44 -9.54 -19.70 6.25
N HIS A 45 -10.67 -19.13 6.69
CA HIS A 45 -11.68 -19.83 7.48
C HIS A 45 -12.76 -20.52 6.64
N ALA A 46 -12.82 -20.28 5.34
CA ALA A 46 -13.74 -20.94 4.42
C ALA A 46 -13.25 -22.34 4.02
N ASP A 47 -14.16 -23.15 3.46
CA ASP A 47 -13.81 -24.47 2.93
C ASP A 47 -12.76 -24.38 1.82
N ASP A 48 -12.91 -23.39 0.92
CA ASP A 48 -11.96 -23.16 -0.17
C ASP A 48 -10.57 -22.77 0.34
N GLY A 49 -10.47 -21.94 1.39
CA GLY A 49 -9.19 -21.61 2.00
C GLY A 49 -8.55 -22.78 2.75
N ARG A 50 -9.36 -23.69 3.33
CA ARG A 50 -8.86 -24.94 3.91
C ARG A 50 -8.38 -25.93 2.86
N ALA A 51 -8.99 -25.90 1.67
CA ALA A 51 -8.63 -26.76 0.54
C ALA A 51 -7.52 -26.16 -0.34
N ALA A 52 -7.19 -24.88 -0.17
CA ALA A 52 -6.18 -24.19 -0.95
C ALA A 52 -4.80 -24.88 -0.82
N GLY A 53 -4.12 -25.02 -1.95
CA GLY A 53 -2.79 -25.61 -1.98
C GLY A 53 -1.73 -24.71 -1.33
N CYS A 54 -0.65 -25.31 -0.85
CA CYS A 54 0.50 -24.56 -0.34
C CYS A 54 1.06 -23.57 -1.38
N ASP A 55 1.03 -23.92 -2.67
CA ASP A 55 1.52 -23.08 -3.76
C ASP A 55 0.65 -21.83 -3.97
N ASP A 56 -0.67 -21.96 -3.81
CA ASP A 56 -1.62 -20.85 -3.93
C ASP A 56 -1.44 -19.85 -2.79
N LEU A 57 -1.35 -20.36 -1.55
CA LEU A 57 -1.07 -19.54 -0.37
C LEU A 57 0.31 -18.88 -0.44
N ALA A 58 1.32 -19.59 -0.95
CA ALA A 58 2.65 -19.03 -1.19
C ALA A 58 2.62 -17.92 -2.24
N SER A 59 1.80 -18.06 -3.28
CA SER A 59 1.63 -17.03 -4.32
C SER A 59 0.94 -15.78 -3.78
N LEU A 60 -0.10 -15.95 -2.95
CA LEU A 60 -0.76 -14.84 -2.26
C LEU A 60 0.21 -14.09 -1.34
N LEU A 61 0.99 -14.82 -0.54
CA LEU A 61 1.99 -14.23 0.34
C LEU A 61 3.06 -13.45 -0.43
N ARG A 62 3.55 -13.99 -1.56
CA ARG A 62 4.52 -13.28 -2.41
C ARG A 62 3.95 -11.96 -2.93
N ALA A 63 2.71 -11.97 -3.43
CA ALA A 63 2.06 -10.76 -3.92
C ALA A 63 1.88 -9.71 -2.81
N GLN A 64 1.56 -10.13 -1.58
CA GLN A 64 1.48 -9.24 -0.41
C GLN A 64 2.84 -8.62 -0.06
N LEU A 65 3.92 -9.41 -0.09
CA LEU A 65 5.28 -8.92 0.19
C LEU A 65 5.76 -7.92 -0.89
N GLU A 66 5.41 -8.14 -2.15
CA GLU A 66 5.71 -7.21 -3.25
C GLU A 66 4.98 -5.87 -3.07
N LEU A 67 3.70 -5.90 -2.69
CA LEU A 67 2.94 -4.69 -2.39
C LEU A 67 3.54 -3.95 -1.19
N GLN A 68 3.89 -4.67 -0.12
CA GLN A 68 4.52 -4.09 1.07
C GLN A 68 5.84 -3.38 0.72
N LYS A 69 6.67 -3.99 -0.12
CA LYS A 69 7.90 -3.37 -0.62
C LYS A 69 7.61 -2.08 -1.38
N THR A 70 6.61 -2.10 -2.26
CA THR A 70 6.20 -0.92 -3.04
C THR A 70 5.74 0.23 -2.14
N MET A 71 4.99 -0.07 -1.07
CA MET A 71 4.57 0.94 -0.08
C MET A 71 5.76 1.52 0.70
N GLN A 72 6.75 0.68 1.06
CA GLN A 72 7.97 1.14 1.72
C GLN A 72 8.77 2.09 0.82
N ASP A 73 8.92 1.74 -0.46
CA ASP A 73 9.60 2.58 -1.44
C ASP A 73 8.86 3.91 -1.64
N ALA A 74 7.53 3.89 -1.75
CA ALA A 74 6.71 5.09 -1.85
C ALA A 74 6.87 6.01 -0.62
N ARG A 75 6.91 5.42 0.58
CA ARG A 75 7.16 6.17 1.83
C ARG A 75 8.53 6.82 1.84
N GLU A 76 9.57 6.09 1.42
CA GLU A 76 10.93 6.66 1.38
C GLU A 76 11.02 7.80 0.36
N GLN A 77 10.38 7.67 -0.81
CA GLN A 77 10.30 8.75 -1.79
C GLN A 77 9.59 9.99 -1.23
N ALA A 78 8.49 9.81 -0.50
CA ALA A 78 7.79 10.92 0.16
C ALA A 78 8.70 11.62 1.19
N ARG A 79 9.47 10.84 1.97
CA ARG A 79 10.43 11.36 2.95
C ARG A 79 11.52 12.20 2.28
N ILE A 80 12.09 11.72 1.18
CA ILE A 80 13.11 12.44 0.40
C ILE A 80 12.56 13.78 -0.11
N ARG A 81 11.35 13.79 -0.68
CA ARG A 81 10.70 15.01 -1.18
C ARG A 81 10.44 16.03 -0.07
N MET A 82 9.95 15.56 1.09
CA MET A 82 9.72 16.43 2.25
C MET A 82 11.02 17.11 2.72
N HIS A 83 12.12 16.37 2.81
CA HIS A 83 13.41 16.94 3.18
C HIS A 83 13.94 17.93 2.14
N ALA A 84 13.73 17.65 0.85
CA ALA A 84 14.09 18.59 -0.22
C ALA A 84 13.31 19.90 -0.10
N SER A 85 11.99 19.84 0.14
CA SER A 85 11.14 21.02 0.36
C SER A 85 11.60 21.84 1.56
N GLN A 86 11.83 21.19 2.71
CA GLN A 86 12.28 21.86 3.93
C GLN A 86 13.63 22.59 3.75
N ARG A 87 14.55 21.99 2.98
CA ARG A 87 15.83 22.61 2.65
C ARG A 87 15.66 23.82 1.73
N ALA A 88 14.78 23.72 0.73
CA ALA A 88 14.48 24.82 -0.17
C ALA A 88 13.83 26.00 0.59
N ASP A 89 12.87 25.73 1.47
CA ASP A 89 12.22 26.75 2.29
C ASP A 89 13.21 27.46 3.22
N ARG A 90 14.12 26.70 3.85
CA ARG A 90 15.17 27.28 4.69
C ARG A 90 16.11 28.17 3.89
N ALA A 91 16.50 27.76 2.68
CA ALA A 91 17.34 28.57 1.81
C ALA A 91 16.64 29.86 1.35
N ALA A 92 15.36 29.77 0.96
CA ALA A 92 14.56 30.93 0.57
C ALA A 92 14.44 31.96 1.71
N ARG A 93 14.19 31.49 2.95
CA ARG A 93 14.15 32.36 4.14
C ARG A 93 15.50 33.03 4.41
N ALA A 94 16.61 32.30 4.25
CA ALA A 94 17.94 32.87 4.42
C ALA A 94 18.22 33.98 3.39
N TYR A 95 17.88 33.77 2.12
CA TYR A 95 18.04 34.80 1.09
C TYR A 95 17.21 36.06 1.38
N LEU A 96 15.94 35.90 1.78
CA LEU A 96 15.08 37.03 2.13
C LEU A 96 15.66 37.83 3.32
N SER A 97 16.15 37.13 4.35
CA SER A 97 16.75 37.80 5.52
C SER A 97 18.05 38.56 5.22
N VAL A 98 18.77 38.20 4.15
CA VAL A 98 20.01 38.87 3.72
C VAL A 98 19.70 40.10 2.85
N VAL A 99 18.53 40.17 2.21
CA VAL A 99 18.12 41.29 1.34
C VAL A 99 17.42 42.40 2.13
N GLU A 100 16.80 42.08 3.26
CA GLU A 100 16.07 43.03 4.12
C GLU A 100 16.90 43.61 5.29
N GLY A 101 18.13 43.13 5.50
CA GLY A 101 19.05 43.59 6.56
C GLY A 101 20.25 44.35 6.02
#